data_AF-A0A7X9E9T4-F1
#
_entry.id   AF-A0A7X9E9T4-F1
#
_cell.length_a   1.000
_cell.length_b   1.000
_cell.length_c   1.000
_cell.angle_alpha   90.00
_cell.angle_beta   90.00
_cell.angle_gamma   90.00
#
_symmetry.space_group_name_H-M   'P 1'
#
loop_
_entity.id
_entity.type
_entity.pdbx_description
1 polymer ?
#
loop_
_entity_poly.entity_id
_entity_poly.type
_entity_poly.pdbx_seq_one_letter_code
_entity_poly.pdbx_strand_id
1 'polypeptide(L)'
;MKFKVIHKEHIFEPEKHFLQCHASTLVKFENGNILSAWFGGTHEGHKDVVIWCSIRKEGKWSEPVKLADEEGIPCWNPVLFKDETGKIYLFYKVGQNPRSWHTMLITSEDMGYSWSKPRELVIGDIGGRGPVKNKIITLENGTWLAPASIETDTVWDAFVDISRDHGKTWIKSGIVPLNRDKFQGKGVIQPT
;
A
#
# COMPACT_ATOMS: atom_id res chain seq x y z
N MET A 1 9.70 -1.14 -24.38
CA MET A 1 9.49 0.25 -23.89
C MET A 1 10.84 0.84 -23.54
N LYS A 2 11.24 1.98 -24.14
CA LYS A 2 12.47 2.70 -23.75
C LYS A 2 12.07 3.77 -22.73
N PHE A 3 12.70 3.78 -21.56
CA PHE A 3 12.46 4.80 -20.54
C PHE A 3 13.61 5.79 -20.54
N LYS A 4 13.32 7.08 -20.28
CA LYS A 4 14.31 8.12 -20.04
C LYS A 4 14.21 8.57 -18.59
N VAL A 5 15.32 8.52 -17.87
CA VAL A 5 15.40 9.11 -16.53
C VAL A 5 15.36 10.63 -16.70
N ILE A 6 14.29 11.26 -16.23
CA ILE A 6 14.14 12.72 -16.25
C ILE A 6 14.71 13.37 -14.98
N HIS A 7 14.76 12.63 -13.88
CA HIS A 7 15.22 13.10 -12.57
C HIS A 7 15.54 11.90 -11.68
N LYS A 8 16.56 12.02 -10.82
CA LYS A 8 16.92 11.02 -9.81
C LYS A 8 17.46 11.74 -8.58
N GLU A 9 16.87 11.48 -7.42
CA GLU A 9 17.30 12.01 -6.14
C GLU A 9 16.88 11.06 -5.01
N HIS A 10 17.44 11.27 -3.83
CA HIS A 10 16.98 10.64 -2.60
C HIS A 10 15.82 11.45 -1.99
N ILE A 11 14.86 10.79 -1.35
CA ILE A 11 13.80 11.46 -0.57
C ILE A 11 14.39 11.99 0.75
N PHE A 12 15.31 11.23 1.34
CA PHE A 12 16.01 11.52 2.59
C PHE A 12 17.39 10.84 2.54
N GLU A 13 18.31 11.27 3.40
CA GLU A 13 19.64 10.68 3.51
C GLU A 13 19.57 9.24 4.06
N PRO A 14 20.33 8.29 3.50
CA PRO A 14 20.39 6.91 4.02
C PRO A 14 20.71 6.87 5.51
N GLU A 15 20.09 5.93 6.23
CA GLU A 15 20.31 5.67 7.67
C GLU A 15 19.95 6.82 8.64
N LYS A 16 19.45 7.96 8.15
CA LYS A 16 19.10 9.12 8.98
C LYS A 16 17.88 8.88 9.88
N HIS A 17 16.87 8.15 9.41
CA HIS A 17 15.56 8.05 10.09
C HIS A 17 15.23 6.64 10.60
N PHE A 18 15.73 5.61 9.93
CA PHE A 18 15.44 4.21 10.22
C PHE A 18 16.56 3.35 9.65
N LEU A 19 16.74 2.16 10.24
CA LEU A 19 17.72 1.19 9.77
C LEU A 19 17.24 0.47 8.50
N GLN A 20 15.93 0.26 8.35
CA GLN A 20 15.33 -0.32 7.17
C GLN A 20 14.05 0.41 6.75
N CYS A 21 13.85 0.52 5.43
CA CYS A 21 12.59 0.91 4.82
C CYS A 21 12.33 0.12 3.55
N HIS A 22 11.05 -0.16 3.26
CA HIS A 22 10.68 -0.97 2.11
C HIS A 22 9.21 -0.68 1.67
N ALA A 23 8.80 -1.31 0.57
CA ALA A 23 7.47 -1.19 -0.06
C ALA A 23 7.00 0.26 -0.29
N SER A 24 7.80 1.04 -1.04
CA SER A 24 7.44 2.42 -1.37
C SER A 24 6.28 2.51 -2.37
N THR A 25 5.50 3.59 -2.24
CA THR A 25 4.36 3.92 -3.11
C THR A 25 4.29 5.44 -3.27
N LEU A 26 3.77 5.92 -4.39
CA LEU A 26 3.62 7.37 -4.63
C LEU A 26 2.35 7.73 -5.39
N VAL A 27 1.89 8.97 -5.23
CA VAL A 27 0.93 9.62 -6.12
C VAL A 27 1.52 10.95 -6.60
N LYS A 28 1.33 11.24 -7.88
CA LYS A 28 1.73 12.50 -8.50
C LYS A 28 0.49 13.39 -8.69
N PHE A 29 0.63 14.66 -8.35
CA PHE A 29 -0.39 15.68 -8.54
C PHE A 29 -0.14 16.46 -9.84
N GLU A 30 -1.19 17.13 -10.33
CA GLU A 30 -1.14 17.89 -11.60
C GLU A 30 -0.15 19.06 -11.54
N ASN A 31 -0.04 19.71 -10.38
CA ASN A 31 0.96 20.74 -10.11
C ASN A 31 2.41 20.21 -10.01
N GLY A 32 2.62 18.91 -10.23
CA GLY A 32 3.93 18.28 -10.19
C GLY A 32 4.40 17.85 -8.79
N ASN A 33 3.64 18.18 -7.74
CA ASN A 33 3.93 17.68 -6.40
C ASN A 33 3.79 16.15 -6.35
N ILE A 34 4.49 15.51 -5.42
CA ILE A 34 4.46 14.06 -5.22
C ILE A 34 4.27 13.78 -3.74
N LEU A 35 3.30 12.93 -3.40
CA LEU A 35 3.24 12.30 -2.08
C LEU A 35 3.82 10.89 -2.20
N SER A 36 4.78 10.56 -1.34
CA SER A 36 5.39 9.23 -1.26
C SER A 36 5.19 8.66 0.14
N ALA A 37 4.98 7.35 0.24
CA ALA A 37 4.87 6.62 1.49
C ALA A 37 5.62 5.27 1.43
N TRP A 38 6.06 4.79 2.57
CA TRP A 38 6.79 3.52 2.74
C TRP A 38 6.65 3.07 4.20
N PHE A 39 6.94 1.81 4.52
CA PHE A 39 7.12 1.42 5.91
C PHE A 39 8.60 1.49 6.29
N GLY A 40 8.90 1.80 7.56
CA GLY A 40 10.26 1.87 8.06
C GLY A 40 10.36 1.78 9.57
N GLY A 41 11.48 1.23 10.05
CA GLY A 41 11.76 0.96 11.47
C GLY A 41 13.12 0.26 11.65
N THR A 42 13.27 -0.48 12.75
CA THR A 42 14.51 -1.22 13.07
C THR A 42 14.81 -2.33 12.06
N HIS A 43 13.84 -3.20 11.77
CA HIS A 43 13.90 -4.17 10.68
C HIS A 43 12.49 -4.56 10.27
N GLU A 44 12.34 -5.13 9.07
CA GLU A 44 11.05 -5.59 8.57
C GLU A 44 10.34 -6.52 9.61
N GLY A 45 9.11 -6.15 9.98
CA GLY A 45 8.28 -6.84 10.98
C GLY A 45 8.57 -6.56 12.45
N HIS A 46 9.51 -5.67 12.77
CA HIS A 46 9.72 -5.25 14.15
C HIS A 46 8.60 -4.33 14.66
N LYS A 47 8.37 -4.30 15.98
CA LYS A 47 7.26 -3.60 16.63
C LYS A 47 7.23 -2.08 16.42
N ASP A 48 8.33 -1.50 15.98
CA ASP A 48 8.49 -0.06 15.70
C ASP A 48 8.32 0.28 14.21
N VAL A 49 7.97 -0.69 13.37
CA VAL A 49 7.73 -0.45 11.95
C VAL A 49 6.39 0.25 11.78
N VAL A 50 6.46 1.47 11.24
CA VAL A 50 5.31 2.34 10.99
C VAL A 50 5.29 2.79 9.54
N ILE A 51 4.19 3.38 9.09
CA ILE A 51 4.11 4.02 7.77
C ILE A 51 4.64 5.45 7.89
N TRP A 52 5.63 5.76 7.07
CA TRP A 52 6.20 7.09 6.90
C TRP A 52 5.74 7.68 5.57
N CYS A 53 5.71 9.01 5.49
CA CYS A 53 5.52 9.72 4.24
C CYS A 53 6.42 10.95 4.10
N SER A 54 6.57 11.41 2.88
CA SER A 54 7.18 12.70 2.56
C SER A 54 6.49 13.29 1.33
N ILE A 55 6.40 14.62 1.28
CA ILE A 55 5.80 15.37 0.19
C ILE A 55 6.92 16.10 -0.55
N ARG A 56 6.98 15.90 -1.86
CA ARG A 56 7.79 16.69 -2.78
C ARG A 56 6.98 17.89 -3.24
N LYS A 57 7.36 19.09 -2.81
CA LYS A 57 6.77 20.36 -3.22
C LYS A 57 7.83 21.23 -3.86
N GLU A 58 7.53 21.80 -5.03
CA GLU A 58 8.42 22.77 -5.70
C GLU A 58 9.87 22.27 -5.86
N GLY A 59 10.05 20.99 -6.16
CA GLY A 59 11.37 20.40 -6.36
C GLY A 59 12.05 19.84 -5.11
N LYS A 60 11.47 19.96 -3.92
CA LYS A 60 12.10 19.59 -2.65
C LYS A 60 11.23 18.63 -1.84
N TRP A 61 11.85 17.61 -1.25
CA TRP A 61 11.20 16.70 -0.31
C TRP A 61 11.12 17.32 1.08
N SER A 62 10.00 17.11 1.77
CA SER A 62 9.90 17.36 3.21
C SER A 62 10.67 16.30 3.99
N GLU A 63 11.02 16.60 5.24
CA GLU A 63 11.46 15.55 6.17
C GLU A 63 10.37 14.46 6.28
N PRO A 64 10.77 13.18 6.41
CA PRO A 64 9.83 12.10 6.67
C PRO A 64 9.01 12.35 7.94
N VAL A 65 7.70 12.12 7.84
CA VAL A 65 6.77 12.18 8.97
C VAL A 65 6.05 10.85 9.13
N LYS A 66 5.77 10.48 10.37
CA LYS A 66 4.96 9.29 10.69
C LYS A 66 3.52 9.56 10.24
N LEU A 67 2.99 8.68 9.38
CA LEU A 67 1.67 8.80 8.78
C LEU A 67 0.65 7.84 9.39
N ALA A 68 1.06 6.61 9.66
CA ALA A 68 0.20 5.62 10.33
C ALA A 68 1.04 4.69 11.21
N ASP A 69 0.50 4.36 12.38
CA ASP A 69 1.17 3.60 13.44
C ASP A 69 0.09 2.88 14.26
N GLU A 70 0.45 1.70 14.76
CA GLU A 70 -0.33 0.93 15.71
C GLU A 70 0.65 0.48 16.81
N GLU A 71 0.40 0.89 18.05
CA GLU A 71 1.39 0.76 19.12
C GLU A 71 1.80 -0.71 19.34
N GLY A 72 3.09 -0.99 19.09
CA GLY A 72 3.67 -2.32 19.28
C GLY A 72 3.29 -3.35 18.22
N ILE A 73 2.59 -2.95 17.14
CA ILE A 73 2.19 -3.82 16.05
C ILE A 73 2.73 -3.27 14.72
N PRO A 74 3.54 -4.04 13.97
CA PRO A 74 4.14 -3.54 12.75
C PRO A 74 3.10 -3.20 11.68
N CYS A 75 3.36 -2.09 10.99
CA CYS A 75 2.62 -1.65 9.81
C CYS A 75 3.36 -2.01 8.51
N TRP A 76 2.63 -2.34 7.44
CA TRP A 76 3.23 -2.87 6.21
C TRP A 76 2.57 -2.34 4.94
N ASN A 77 3.30 -2.52 3.83
CA ASN A 77 2.84 -2.40 2.44
C ASN A 77 1.84 -1.27 2.19
N PRO A 78 2.25 0.00 2.41
CA PRO A 78 1.39 1.13 2.10
C PRO A 78 1.08 1.16 0.60
N VAL A 79 -0.18 1.44 0.28
CA VAL A 79 -0.64 1.67 -1.08
C VAL A 79 -1.36 3.01 -1.13
N LEU A 80 -0.70 4.00 -1.73
CA LEU A 80 -1.33 5.26 -2.09
C LEU A 80 -2.11 5.10 -3.39
N PHE A 81 -3.36 5.53 -3.36
CA PHE A 81 -4.25 5.58 -4.52
C PHE A 81 -4.94 6.95 -4.53
N LYS A 82 -5.05 7.56 -5.71
CA LYS A 82 -5.76 8.82 -5.92
C LYS A 82 -6.91 8.53 -6.87
N ASP A 83 -8.13 8.82 -6.43
CA ASP A 83 -9.30 8.62 -7.27
C ASP A 83 -9.49 9.77 -8.27
N GLU A 84 -10.53 9.64 -9.10
CA GLU A 84 -10.92 10.63 -10.10
C GLU A 84 -11.35 11.98 -9.51
N THR A 85 -11.73 12.03 -8.23
CA THR A 85 -12.10 13.27 -7.53
C THR A 85 -10.90 13.99 -6.95
N GLY A 86 -9.72 13.34 -6.97
CA GLY A 86 -8.50 13.84 -6.35
C GLY A 86 -8.33 13.43 -4.89
N LYS A 87 -9.29 12.68 -4.32
CA LYS A 87 -9.20 12.14 -2.97
C LYS A 87 -8.12 11.06 -2.91
N ILE A 88 -7.36 11.09 -1.83
CA ILE A 88 -6.25 10.17 -1.61
C ILE A 88 -6.66 9.12 -0.59
N TYR A 89 -6.29 7.88 -0.88
CA TYR A 89 -6.47 6.72 -0.05
C TYR A 89 -5.09 6.16 0.27
N LEU A 90 -4.83 5.88 1.55
CA LEU A 90 -3.71 5.07 1.98
C LEU A 90 -4.25 3.78 2.59
N PHE A 91 -4.02 2.68 1.91
CA PHE A 91 -4.25 1.34 2.45
C PHE A 91 -2.95 0.81 3.03
N TYR A 92 -2.97 0.32 4.26
CA TYR A 92 -1.79 -0.23 4.92
C TYR A 92 -2.19 -1.40 5.81
N LYS A 93 -1.24 -2.26 6.18
CA LYS A 93 -1.53 -3.53 6.86
C LYS A 93 -1.02 -3.42 8.27
N VAL A 94 -1.76 -3.95 9.22
CA VAL A 94 -1.39 -3.97 10.64
C VAL A 94 -1.42 -5.41 11.11
N GLY A 95 -0.32 -5.90 11.66
CA GLY A 95 -0.22 -7.25 12.23
C GLY A 95 1.17 -7.83 12.14
N GLN A 96 1.47 -8.85 12.96
CA GLN A 96 2.82 -9.40 13.11
C GLN A 96 3.41 -10.01 11.82
N ASN A 97 2.57 -10.47 10.90
CA ASN A 97 3.01 -11.07 9.63
C ASN A 97 1.81 -11.18 8.65
N PRO A 98 2.06 -11.54 7.37
CA PRO A 98 1.02 -11.65 6.36
C PRO A 98 -0.14 -12.60 6.65
N ARG A 99 0.02 -13.58 7.55
CA ARG A 99 -1.04 -14.53 7.90
C ARG A 99 -2.08 -13.94 8.84
N SER A 100 -1.69 -12.93 9.63
CA SER A 100 -2.52 -12.38 10.70
C SER A 100 -2.81 -10.89 10.55
N TRP A 101 -2.26 -10.24 9.52
CA TRP A 101 -2.52 -8.83 9.31
C TRP A 101 -3.94 -8.57 8.82
N HIS A 102 -4.39 -7.34 9.02
CA HIS A 102 -5.64 -6.83 8.46
C HIS A 102 -5.35 -5.49 7.79
N THR A 103 -6.28 -5.05 6.94
CA THR A 103 -6.09 -3.83 6.16
C THR A 103 -6.77 -2.65 6.82
N MET A 104 -5.98 -1.61 7.07
CA MET A 104 -6.44 -0.32 7.55
C MET A 104 -6.46 0.69 6.39
N LEU A 105 -7.34 1.68 6.52
CA LEU A 105 -7.52 2.76 5.57
C LEU A 105 -7.57 4.11 6.28
N ILE A 106 -6.81 5.06 5.75
CA ILE A 106 -6.99 6.50 5.99
C ILE A 106 -7.13 7.22 4.65
N THR A 107 -7.80 8.37 4.66
CA THR A 107 -8.03 9.18 3.47
C THR A 107 -7.65 10.63 3.69
N SER A 108 -7.27 11.33 2.63
CA SER A 108 -6.96 12.75 2.63
C SER A 108 -7.67 13.45 1.47
N GLU A 109 -8.18 14.65 1.74
CA GLU A 109 -8.85 15.52 0.77
C GLU A 109 -8.02 16.79 0.45
N ASP A 110 -6.82 16.90 1.03
CA ASP A 110 -5.94 18.07 0.95
C ASP A 110 -4.52 17.68 0.53
N MET A 111 -4.38 16.81 -0.49
CA MET A 111 -3.08 16.40 -1.03
C MET A 111 -2.14 15.69 -0.03
N GLY A 112 -2.68 15.15 1.06
CA GLY A 112 -1.93 14.42 2.08
C GLY A 112 -1.44 15.28 3.26
N TYR A 113 -1.92 16.52 3.38
CA TYR A 113 -1.58 17.40 4.52
C TYR A 113 -2.31 16.99 5.81
N SER A 114 -3.54 16.50 5.71
CA SER A 114 -4.31 15.93 6.81
C SER A 114 -5.00 14.63 6.40
N TRP A 115 -5.28 13.79 7.39
CA TRP A 115 -5.80 12.45 7.18
C TRP A 115 -6.96 12.15 8.12
N SER A 116 -7.92 11.38 7.63
CA SER A 116 -9.02 10.85 8.43
C SER A 116 -8.51 9.94 9.54
N LYS A 117 -9.36 9.69 10.55
CA LYS A 117 -9.08 8.62 11.52
C LYS A 117 -8.94 7.27 10.81
N PRO A 118 -8.00 6.39 11.25
CA PRO A 118 -7.91 5.03 10.76
C PRO A 118 -9.20 4.25 10.96
N ARG A 119 -9.50 3.38 10.00
CA ARG A 119 -10.56 2.38 10.11
C ARG A 119 -10.15 1.10 9.38
N GLU A 120 -10.69 -0.03 9.80
CA GLU A 120 -10.60 -1.26 9.02
C GLU A 120 -11.23 -1.06 7.64
N LEU A 121 -10.60 -1.63 6.61
CA LEU A 121 -11.13 -1.62 5.26
C LEU A 121 -12.38 -2.50 5.17
N VAL A 122 -12.25 -3.73 5.69
CA VAL A 122 -13.30 -4.73 5.82
C VAL A 122 -13.24 -5.21 7.27
N ILE A 123 -14.34 -5.05 8.01
CA ILE A 123 -14.38 -5.41 9.44
C ILE A 123 -14.12 -6.91 9.61
N GLY A 124 -13.17 -7.26 10.48
CA GLY A 124 -12.79 -8.66 10.74
C GLY A 124 -11.93 -9.28 9.63
N ASP A 125 -11.29 -8.46 8.79
CA ASP A 125 -10.28 -8.90 7.82
C ASP A 125 -9.14 -9.67 8.51
N ILE A 126 -8.72 -10.78 7.90
CA ILE A 126 -7.48 -11.50 8.21
C ILE A 126 -6.85 -11.94 6.90
N GLY A 127 -5.54 -11.68 6.76
CA GLY A 127 -4.76 -12.03 5.56
C GLY A 127 -4.70 -10.90 4.52
N GLY A 128 -5.45 -9.82 4.72
CA GLY A 128 -5.43 -8.62 3.90
C GLY A 128 -6.52 -8.61 2.83
N ARG A 129 -7.20 -7.47 2.71
CA ARG A 129 -8.25 -7.14 1.74
C ARG A 129 -7.92 -5.81 1.07
N GLY A 130 -8.59 -5.49 -0.03
CA GLY A 130 -8.20 -4.36 -0.88
C GLY A 130 -6.78 -4.53 -1.42
N PRO A 131 -6.04 -3.43 -1.70
CA PRO A 131 -4.75 -3.54 -2.36
C PRO A 131 -3.66 -3.95 -1.38
N VAL A 132 -3.11 -5.17 -1.51
CA VAL A 132 -2.14 -5.70 -0.53
C VAL A 132 -0.75 -5.09 -0.71
N LYS A 133 -0.34 -4.73 -1.93
CA LYS A 133 0.96 -4.09 -2.16
C LYS A 133 1.00 -3.21 -3.42
N ASN A 134 0.33 -3.61 -4.49
CA ASN A 134 0.29 -2.84 -5.73
C ASN A 134 -0.98 -2.00 -5.83
N LYS A 135 -0.96 -1.03 -6.74
CA LYS A 135 -2.03 -0.02 -6.88
C LYS A 135 -3.31 -0.63 -7.42
N ILE A 136 -4.42 -0.02 -7.02
CA ILE A 136 -5.75 -0.28 -7.58
C ILE A 136 -5.77 0.11 -9.07
N ILE A 137 -6.45 -0.71 -9.87
CA ILE A 137 -6.82 -0.40 -11.26
C ILE A 137 -8.28 0.03 -11.27
N THR A 138 -8.56 1.22 -11.81
CA THR A 138 -9.92 1.70 -12.04
C THR A 138 -10.36 1.33 -13.45
N LEU A 139 -11.47 0.60 -13.57
CA LEU A 139 -12.09 0.28 -14.85
C LEU A 139 -12.89 1.47 -15.40
N GLU A 140 -13.20 1.45 -16.70
CA GLU A 140 -13.98 2.49 -17.37
C GLU A 140 -15.35 2.75 -16.71
N ASN A 141 -15.98 1.72 -16.14
CA ASN A 141 -17.25 1.84 -15.44
C ASN A 141 -17.14 2.31 -13.97
N GLY A 142 -15.95 2.75 -13.54
CA GLY A 142 -15.69 3.20 -12.17
C GLY A 142 -15.38 2.09 -11.16
N THR A 143 -15.42 0.81 -11.56
CA THR A 143 -15.09 -0.31 -10.65
C THR A 143 -13.61 -0.28 -10.28
N TRP A 144 -13.30 -0.43 -9.00
CA TRP A 144 -11.94 -0.55 -8.48
C TRP A 144 -11.57 -2.03 -8.35
N LEU A 145 -10.47 -2.41 -8.98
CA LEU A 145 -9.84 -3.72 -8.85
C LEU A 145 -8.57 -3.58 -8.03
N ALA A 146 -8.59 -4.14 -6.82
CA ALA A 146 -7.45 -4.11 -5.93
C ALA A 146 -6.72 -5.47 -5.94
N PRO A 147 -5.47 -5.52 -6.42
CA PRO A 147 -4.70 -6.76 -6.43
C PRO A 147 -4.27 -7.15 -5.01
N ALA A 148 -4.47 -8.42 -4.67
CA ALA A 148 -4.22 -8.95 -3.34
C ALA A 148 -3.67 -10.38 -3.36
N SER A 149 -3.08 -10.82 -2.25
CA SER A 149 -2.62 -12.19 -2.06
C SER A 149 -2.92 -12.69 -0.65
N ILE A 150 -3.15 -14.00 -0.53
CA ILE A 150 -3.16 -14.73 0.73
C ILE A 150 -1.80 -15.41 0.87
N GLU A 151 -1.13 -15.21 1.99
CA GLU A 151 0.22 -15.70 2.22
C GLU A 151 0.25 -16.62 3.45
N THR A 152 0.09 -17.92 3.23
CA THR A 152 0.24 -18.93 4.28
C THR A 152 1.69 -19.46 4.32
N ASP A 153 1.97 -20.40 5.23
CA ASP A 153 3.31 -20.99 5.32
C ASP A 153 3.69 -21.82 4.09
N THR A 154 2.70 -22.46 3.47
CA THR A 154 2.89 -23.44 2.39
C THR A 154 2.28 -22.99 1.06
N VAL A 155 1.24 -22.16 1.09
CA VAL A 155 0.45 -21.79 -0.08
C VAL A 155 0.25 -20.28 -0.16
N TRP A 156 0.65 -19.73 -1.32
CA TRP A 156 0.47 -18.34 -1.70
C TRP A 156 -0.42 -18.26 -2.94
N ASP A 157 -1.52 -17.52 -2.80
CA ASP A 157 -2.55 -17.39 -3.83
C ASP A 157 -2.91 -15.92 -4.05
N ALA A 158 -3.05 -15.54 -5.32
CA ALA A 158 -3.49 -14.22 -5.72
C ALA A 158 -5.01 -14.17 -5.86
N PHE A 159 -5.60 -13.01 -5.59
CA PHE A 159 -6.99 -12.70 -5.88
C PHE A 159 -7.14 -11.21 -6.19
N VAL A 160 -8.32 -10.81 -6.64
CA VAL A 160 -8.69 -9.40 -6.84
C VAL A 160 -9.82 -9.08 -5.88
N ASP A 161 -9.64 -8.03 -5.08
CA ASP A 161 -10.74 -7.48 -4.31
C ASP A 161 -11.44 -6.40 -5.12
N ILE A 162 -12.76 -6.48 -5.22
CA ILE A 162 -13.54 -5.70 -6.18
C ILE A 162 -14.45 -4.75 -5.40
N SER A 163 -14.30 -3.46 -5.65
CA SER A 163 -15.24 -2.44 -5.16
C SER A 163 -15.96 -1.79 -6.32
N ARG A 164 -17.30 -1.79 -6.27
CA ARG A 164 -18.17 -1.16 -7.28
C ARG A 164 -18.74 0.19 -6.80
N ASP A 165 -18.30 0.65 -5.64
CA ASP A 165 -18.84 1.81 -4.94
C ASP A 165 -17.73 2.72 -4.38
N HIS A 166 -16.61 2.81 -5.12
CA HIS A 166 -15.47 3.69 -4.84
C HIS A 166 -14.85 3.45 -3.44
N GLY A 167 -14.63 2.17 -3.13
CA GLY A 167 -13.90 1.72 -1.93
C GLY A 167 -14.74 1.63 -0.66
N LYS A 168 -16.07 1.79 -0.74
CA LYS A 168 -16.96 1.67 0.43
C LYS A 168 -17.16 0.22 0.82
N THR A 169 -17.41 -0.67 -0.14
CA THR A 169 -17.55 -2.12 0.06
C THR A 169 -16.66 -2.90 -0.90
N TRP A 170 -16.30 -4.13 -0.51
CA TRP A 170 -15.29 -4.95 -1.18
C TRP A 170 -15.74 -6.41 -1.26
N ILE A 171 -15.76 -6.95 -2.47
CA ILE A 171 -16.10 -8.34 -2.77
C ILE A 171 -14.85 -9.04 -3.29
N LYS A 172 -14.39 -10.04 -2.54
CA LYS A 172 -13.26 -10.88 -2.91
C LYS A 172 -13.62 -11.77 -4.11
N SER A 173 -12.79 -11.76 -5.15
CA SER A 173 -12.91 -12.71 -6.26
C SER A 173 -12.58 -14.14 -5.82
N GLY A 174 -12.79 -15.10 -6.74
CA GLY A 174 -12.10 -16.39 -6.64
C GLY A 174 -10.57 -16.22 -6.72
N ILE A 175 -9.84 -17.26 -6.34
CA ILE A 175 -8.38 -17.30 -6.50
C ILE A 175 -8.03 -17.28 -7.99
N VAL A 176 -7.01 -16.50 -8.35
CA VAL A 176 -6.46 -16.47 -9.71
C VAL A 176 -5.90 -17.86 -10.02
N PRO A 177 -6.35 -18.52 -11.11
CA PRO A 177 -5.90 -19.88 -11.41
C PRO A 177 -4.38 -19.96 -11.59
N LEU A 178 -3.75 -20.89 -10.89
CA LEU A 178 -2.32 -21.19 -10.99
C LEU A 178 -2.13 -22.67 -11.32
N ASN A 179 -1.39 -22.98 -12.38
CA ASN A 179 -1.02 -24.35 -12.71
C ASN A 179 0.11 -24.81 -11.77
N ARG A 180 -0.26 -25.52 -10.69
CA ARG A 180 0.68 -25.99 -9.65
C ARG A 180 1.56 -27.16 -10.08
N ASP A 181 1.22 -27.86 -11.15
CA ASP A 181 2.10 -28.89 -11.72
C ASP A 181 3.33 -28.25 -12.38
N LYS A 182 3.14 -27.09 -13.01
CA LYS A 182 4.20 -26.34 -13.68
C LYS A 182 4.89 -25.30 -12.79
N PHE A 183 4.15 -24.73 -11.83
CA PHE A 183 4.65 -23.69 -10.94
C PHE A 183 4.93 -24.27 -9.55
N GLN A 184 6.19 -24.65 -9.33
CA GLN A 184 6.67 -25.21 -8.07
C GLN A 184 7.00 -24.10 -7.05
N GLY A 185 6.81 -24.38 -5.76
CA GLY A 185 7.02 -23.42 -4.66
C GLY A 185 5.71 -22.99 -4.00
N LYS A 186 5.78 -21.94 -3.16
CA LYS A 186 4.61 -21.50 -2.36
C LYS A 186 3.47 -20.97 -3.24
N GLY A 187 3.80 -20.28 -4.34
CA GLY A 187 2.82 -19.75 -5.30
C GLY A 187 3.09 -18.30 -5.65
N VAL A 188 2.02 -17.52 -5.82
CA VAL A 188 2.09 -16.14 -6.33
C VAL A 188 1.63 -15.13 -5.27
N ILE A 189 2.34 -14.02 -5.16
CA ILE A 189 2.03 -12.92 -4.25
C ILE A 189 2.19 -11.59 -4.96
N GLN A 190 1.59 -10.54 -4.40
CA GLN A 190 1.73 -9.17 -4.88
C GLN A 190 1.42 -9.01 -6.38
N PRO A 191 0.23 -9.43 -6.85
CA PRO A 191 -0.17 -9.25 -8.25
C PRO A 191 -0.30 -7.75 -8.61
N THR A 192 -0.31 -7.44 -9.90
CA THR A 192 -0.61 -6.10 -10.43
C THR A 192 -1.95 -6.13 -11.14
#